data_AF-A0A957S2U3-F1
#
_entry.id   AF-A0A957S2U3-F1
#
_cell.length_a   1.000
_cell.length_b   1.000
_cell.length_c   1.000
_cell.angle_alpha   90.00
_cell.angle_beta   90.00
_cell.angle_gamma   90.00
#
_symmetry.space_group_name_H-M   'P 1'
#
loop_
_entity.id
_entity.type
_entity.pdbx_description
1 polymer ?
#
loop_
_entity_poly.entity_id
_entity_poly.type
_entity_poly.pdbx_seq_one_letter_code
_entity_poly.pdbx_strand_id
1 'polypeptide(L)'
;MVDLPADVLIEVERMGEISFVTRLAPRHREVAAFVARGYTNQEIARALELSVHTVNGYVREALLVTGARNRAQLVSVVRGKLD
;
A
#
# COMPACT_ATOMS: atom_id res chain seq x y z
N MET A 1 -6.96 19.61 32.64
CA MET A 1 -5.82 18.86 32.08
C MET A 1 -6.11 17.40 32.38
N VAL A 2 -6.73 16.68 31.44
CA VAL A 2 -7.07 15.27 31.65
C VAL A 2 -5.77 14.50 31.48
N ASP A 3 -5.32 13.85 32.55
CA ASP A 3 -4.20 12.91 32.52
C ASP A 3 -4.73 11.63 31.87
N LEU A 4 -4.47 11.49 30.56
CA LEU A 4 -4.85 10.29 29.83
C LEU A 4 -3.84 9.20 30.15
N PRO A 5 -4.30 8.00 30.56
CA PRO A 5 -3.40 6.94 30.96
C PRO A 5 -2.64 6.42 29.72
N ALA A 6 -1.39 5.99 29.91
CA ALA A 6 -0.44 5.70 28.83
C ALA A 6 -0.93 4.61 27.85
N ASP A 7 -1.84 3.75 28.28
CA ASP A 7 -2.55 2.76 27.45
C ASP A 7 -3.40 3.41 26.35
N VAL A 8 -3.98 4.59 26.59
CA VAL A 8 -4.74 5.34 25.57
C VAL A 8 -3.79 5.91 24.50
N LEU A 9 -2.57 6.31 24.87
CA LEU A 9 -1.55 6.76 23.91
C LEU A 9 -1.06 5.61 23.02
N ILE A 10 -0.89 4.41 23.59
CA ILE A 10 -0.51 3.20 22.84
C ILE A 10 -1.59 2.84 21.81
N GLU A 11 -2.87 3.01 22.15
CA GLU A 11 -3.98 2.73 21.23
C GLU A 11 -3.99 3.71 20.04
N VAL A 12 -3.71 5.00 20.29
CA VAL A 12 -3.63 6.02 19.23
C VAL A 12 -2.39 5.84 18.35
N GLU A 13 -1.25 5.41 18.92
CA GLU A 13 -0.06 5.04 18.14
C GLU A 13 -0.31 3.80 17.27
N ARG A 14 -1.07 2.82 17.75
CA ARG A 14 -1.51 1.67 16.92
C ARG A 14 -2.54 2.03 15.85
N MET A 15 -3.33 3.08 16.04
CA MET A 15 -4.20 3.63 14.97
C MET A 15 -3.38 4.27 13.84
N GLY A 16 -2.11 4.60 14.08
CA GLY A 16 -1.11 4.93 13.05
C GLY A 16 -0.68 3.74 12.19
N GLU A 17 -0.96 2.50 12.62
CA GLU A 17 -0.72 1.25 11.87
C GLU A 17 -1.94 0.78 11.07
N ILE A 18 -2.87 1.66 10.71
CA ILE A 18 -3.70 1.38 9.54
C ILE A 18 -2.76 1.45 8.33
N SER A 19 -2.09 0.34 8.01
CA SER A 19 -1.17 0.28 6.87
C SER A 19 -1.92 0.86 5.67
N PHE A 20 -1.37 1.85 4.97
CA PHE A 20 -2.08 2.49 3.85
C PHE A 20 -2.54 1.47 2.79
N VAL A 21 -1.91 0.29 2.78
CA VAL A 21 -2.29 -0.91 2.06
C VAL A 21 -3.71 -1.42 2.41
N THR A 22 -4.17 -1.31 3.66
CA THR A 22 -5.53 -1.69 4.05
C THR A 22 -6.60 -0.75 3.49
N ARG A 23 -6.24 0.49 3.14
CA ARG A 23 -7.16 1.45 2.47
C ARG A 23 -7.28 1.21 0.96
N LEU A 24 -6.40 0.40 0.37
CA LEU A 24 -6.51 0.03 -1.03
C LEU A 24 -7.73 -0.87 -1.24
N ALA A 25 -8.53 -0.54 -2.26
CA ALA A 25 -9.55 -1.45 -2.77
C ALA A 25 -8.89 -2.79 -3.18
N PRO A 26 -9.61 -3.93 -3.09
CA PRO A 26 -9.01 -5.26 -3.16
C PRO A 26 -8.06 -5.49 -4.35
N ARG A 27 -8.45 -5.06 -5.55
CA ARG A 27 -7.64 -5.18 -6.77
C ARG A 27 -6.37 -4.32 -6.76
N HIS A 28 -6.44 -3.13 -6.18
CA HIS A 28 -5.27 -2.27 -6.02
C HIS A 28 -4.28 -2.87 -5.02
N ARG A 29 -4.80 -3.47 -3.94
CA ARG A 29 -3.97 -4.17 -2.95
C ARG A 29 -3.25 -5.36 -3.56
N GLU A 30 -3.95 -6.15 -4.36
CA GLU A 30 -3.39 -7.30 -5.07
C GLU A 30 -2.25 -6.86 -6.00
N VAL A 31 -2.47 -5.84 -6.84
CA VAL A 31 -1.42 -5.28 -7.70
C VAL A 31 -0.25 -4.73 -6.89
N ALA A 32 -0.50 -3.98 -5.81
CA ALA A 32 0.56 -3.44 -4.95
C ALA A 32 1.41 -4.56 -4.32
N ALA A 33 0.78 -5.69 -3.96
CA ALA A 33 1.49 -6.86 -3.44
C ALA A 33 2.39 -7.52 -4.51
N PHE A 34 1.95 -7.61 -5.76
CA PHE A 34 2.81 -8.07 -6.85
C PHE A 34 3.97 -7.11 -7.14
N VAL A 35 3.72 -5.80 -7.11
CA VAL A 35 4.77 -4.78 -7.23
C VAL A 35 5.81 -4.96 -6.13
N ALA A 36 5.37 -5.17 -4.88
CA ALA A 36 6.25 -5.43 -3.75
C ALA A 36 7.05 -6.73 -3.87
N ARG A 37 6.60 -7.69 -4.69
CA ARG A 37 7.34 -8.92 -5.04
C ARG A 37 8.30 -8.72 -6.22
N GLY A 38 8.31 -7.55 -6.86
CA GLY A 38 9.21 -7.21 -7.96
C GLY A 38 8.62 -7.37 -9.36
N TYR A 39 7.36 -7.79 -9.49
CA TYR A 39 6.74 -8.09 -10.79
C TYR A 39 6.52 -6.83 -11.62
N THR A 40 6.93 -6.84 -12.88
CA THR A 40 6.61 -5.79 -13.86
C THR A 40 5.11 -5.73 -14.15
N ASN A 41 4.62 -4.59 -14.65
CA ASN A 41 3.19 -4.44 -14.97
C ASN A 41 2.73 -5.42 -16.05
N GLN A 42 3.63 -5.89 -16.92
CA GLN A 42 3.34 -6.95 -17.90
C GLN A 42 3.16 -8.31 -17.24
N GLU A 43 4.01 -8.67 -16.29
CA GLU A 43 3.88 -9.93 -15.55
C GLU A 43 2.63 -9.93 -14.66
N ILE A 44 2.31 -8.79 -14.03
CA ILE A 44 1.08 -8.63 -13.25
C ILE A 44 -0.16 -8.77 -14.14
N ALA A 45 -0.14 -8.13 -15.31
CA ALA A 45 -1.24 -8.21 -16.28
C ALA A 45 -1.51 -9.67 -16.68
N ARG A 46 -0.45 -10.44 -16.96
CA ARG A 46 -0.57 -11.88 -17.25
C ARG A 46 -1.07 -12.67 -16.05
N ALA A 47 -0.53 -12.42 -14.86
CA ALA A 47 -0.90 -13.15 -13.65
C ALA A 47 -2.35 -12.92 -13.20
N LEU A 48 -2.90 -11.74 -13.49
CA LEU A 48 -4.26 -11.34 -13.10
C LEU A 48 -5.27 -11.39 -14.26
N GLU A 49 -4.85 -11.82 -15.45
CA GLU A 49 -5.67 -11.82 -16.67
C GLU A 49 -6.26 -10.43 -16.99
N LEU A 50 -5.44 -9.38 -16.82
CA LEU A 50 -5.80 -7.99 -17.07
C LEU A 50 -4.99 -7.41 -18.23
N SER A 51 -5.45 -6.28 -18.75
CA SER A 51 -4.62 -5.48 -19.66
C SER A 51 -3.50 -4.77 -18.88
N VAL A 52 -2.35 -4.53 -19.54
CA VAL A 52 -1.26 -3.72 -18.98
C VAL A 52 -1.75 -2.29 -18.65
N HIS A 53 -2.67 -1.75 -19.44
CA HIS A 53 -3.27 -0.44 -19.19
C HIS A 53 -4.05 -0.42 -17.86
N THR A 54 -4.85 -1.45 -17.59
CA THR A 54 -5.58 -1.60 -16.33
C THR A 54 -4.62 -1.69 -15.15
N VAL A 55 -3.56 -2.49 -15.27
CA VAL A 55 -2.53 -2.60 -14.23
C VAL A 55 -1.81 -1.27 -13.99
N ASN A 56 -1.49 -0.51 -15.05
CA ASN A 56 -0.91 0.82 -14.91
C ASN A 56 -1.82 1.75 -14.10
N GLY A 57 -3.13 1.71 -14.38
CA GLY A 57 -4.15 2.43 -13.61
C GLY A 57 -4.14 2.03 -12.14
N TYR A 58 -4.12 0.72 -11.85
CA TYR A 58 -4.09 0.22 -10.47
C TYR A 58 -2.81 0.60 -9.72
N VAL A 59 -1.65 0.58 -10.38
CA VAL A 59 -0.39 1.04 -9.78
C VAL A 59 -0.45 2.54 -9.48
N ARG A 60 -1.01 3.35 -10.40
CA ARG A 60 -1.17 4.79 -10.20
C ARG A 60 -2.07 5.11 -9.00
N GLU A 61 -3.22 4.46 -8.91
CA GLU A 61 -4.12 4.62 -7.76
C GLU A 61 -3.47 4.14 -6.46
N ALA A 62 -2.71 3.03 -6.50
CA ALA A 62 -1.98 2.56 -5.32
C ALA A 62 -0.94 3.59 -4.84
N LEU A 63 -0.20 4.23 -5.75
CA LEU A 63 0.73 5.32 -5.42
C LEU A 63 0.00 6.50 -4.76
N LEU A 64 -1.14 6.91 -5.33
CA LEU A 64 -1.95 8.03 -4.79
C LEU A 64 -2.48 7.73 -3.39
N VAL A 65 -3.11 6.58 -3.19
CA VAL A 65 -3.72 6.19 -1.90
C VAL A 65 -2.67 5.99 -0.81
N THR A 66 -1.49 5.50 -1.18
CA THR A 66 -0.39 5.26 -0.22
C THR A 66 0.50 6.48 0.01
N GLY A 67 0.36 7.54 -0.79
CA GLY A 67 1.27 8.69 -0.77
C GLY A 67 2.67 8.39 -1.32
N ALA A 68 2.88 7.20 -1.91
CA ALA A 68 4.15 6.85 -2.51
C ALA A 68 4.37 7.64 -3.81
N ARG A 69 5.52 8.29 -3.92
CA ARG A 69 5.91 9.13 -5.07
C ARG A 69 6.40 8.32 -6.25
N ASN A 70 6.87 7.10 -5.99
CA ASN A 70 7.39 6.22 -7.02
C ASN A 70 7.21 4.75 -6.62
N ARG A 71 7.48 3.87 -7.57
CA ARG A 71 7.38 2.42 -7.41
C ARG A 71 8.24 1.89 -6.26
N ALA A 72 9.46 2.37 -6.11
CA ALA A 72 10.35 1.90 -5.03
C ALA A 72 9.78 2.26 -3.66
N GLN A 73 9.27 3.48 -3.51
CA GLN A 73 8.59 3.90 -2.28
C GLN A 73 7.32 3.07 -2.03
N LEU A 74 6.55 2.74 -3.07
CA LEU A 74 5.40 1.85 -2.93
C LEU A 74 5.80 0.46 -2.41
N VAL A 75 6.94 -0.08 -2.86
CA VAL A 75 7.50 -1.34 -2.34
C VAL A 75 7.82 -1.21 -0.84
N SER A 76 8.46 -0.12 -0.43
CA SER A 76 8.79 0.15 0.98
C SER A 76 7.53 0.22 1.85
N VAL A 77 6.51 0.99 1.42
CA VAL A 77 5.22 1.10 2.12
C VAL A 77 4.52 -0.25 2.24
N VAL A 78 4.46 -1.03 1.15
CA VAL A 78 3.78 -2.34 1.16
C VAL A 78 4.50 -3.35 2.04
N ARG A 79 5.83 -3.26 2.15
CA ARG A 79 6.64 -4.14 3.02
C ARG A 79 6.69 -3.68 4.48
N GLY A 80 6.05 -2.56 4.83
CA GLY A 80 6.06 -2.00 6.19
C GLY A 80 7.42 -1.40 6.59
N LYS A 81 8.30 -1.09 5.63
CA LYS A 81 9.56 -0.38 5.91
C LYS A 81 9.35 1.09 5.56
N LEU A 82 8.89 1.87 6.53
CA LEU A 82 9.07 3.32 6.50
C LEU A 82 10.34 3.58 7.33
N ASP A 83 11.39 4.08 6.67
CA ASP A 83 12.55 4.68 7.35
C ASP A 83 12.10 5.90 8.17
#